data_AF-A0A4S0JKQ5-F1
#
_entry.id   AF-A0A4S0JKQ5-F1
#
_cell.length_a   1.000
_cell.length_b   1.000
_cell.length_c   1.000
_cell.angle_alpha   90.00
_cell.angle_beta   90.00
_cell.angle_gamma   90.00
#
_symmetry.space_group_name_H-M   'P 1'
#
loop_
_entity.id
_entity.type
_entity.pdbx_description
1 polymer ?
#
loop_
_entity_poly.entity_id
_entity_poly.type
_entity_poly.pdbx_seq_one_letter_code
_entity_poly.pdbx_strand_id
1 'polypeptide(L)'
;VTITDAKGIVIYDSLGRDLGRDNSRWNDVYRTLRGEYGARSSPEIPGQEGDTVMHVAAPVYDPADGRTLIGVLSLAQPNRSIDPFIAASQRAIIERGAWLIG
;
A
#
# COMPACT_ATOMS: atom_id res chain seq x y z
N VAL A 1 -6.05 -3.56 -4.49
CA VAL A 1 -5.16 -4.75 -4.47
C VAL A 1 -4.74 -5.01 -5.90
N THR A 2 -3.44 -5.14 -6.13
CA THR A 2 -2.89 -5.31 -7.48
C THR A 2 -1.92 -6.48 -7.47
N ILE A 3 -1.95 -7.32 -8.50
CA ILE A 3 -1.03 -8.43 -8.69
C ILE A 3 -0.28 -8.23 -10.01
N THR A 4 1.03 -8.38 -9.99
CA THR A 4 1.87 -8.39 -11.18
C THR A 4 2.44 -9.77 -11.47
N ASP A 5 2.81 -10.01 -12.73
CA ASP A 5 3.71 -11.10 -13.10
C ASP A 5 5.17 -10.83 -12.64
N ALA A 6 6.06 -11.79 -12.91
CA ALA A 6 7.48 -11.69 -12.59
C ALA A 6 8.25 -10.58 -13.35
N LYS A 7 7.64 -9.99 -14.39
CA LYS A 7 8.18 -8.83 -15.12
C LYS A 7 7.68 -7.50 -14.56
N GLY A 8 6.73 -7.53 -13.62
CA GLY A 8 6.09 -6.35 -13.06
C GLY A 8 4.88 -5.86 -13.86
N ILE A 9 4.36 -6.64 -14.80
CA ILE A 9 3.14 -6.30 -15.55
C ILE A 9 1.92 -6.66 -14.72
N VAL A 10 0.97 -5.73 -14.57
CA VAL A 10 -0.25 -5.97 -13.80
C VAL A 10 -1.15 -7.00 -14.51
N ILE A 11 -1.40 -8.12 -13.85
CA ILE A 11 -2.28 -9.21 -14.33
C ILE A 11 -3.63 -9.23 -13.61
N TYR A 12 -3.73 -8.56 -12.46
CA TYR A 12 -4.97 -8.35 -11.73
C TYR A 12 -4.95 -7.00 -11.02
N ASP A 13 -6.07 -6.29 -11.07
CA ASP A 13 -6.31 -5.11 -10.25
C ASP A 13 -7.74 -5.15 -9.73
N SER A 14 -7.94 -5.00 -8.42
CA SER A 14 -9.24 -5.11 -7.79
C SER A 14 -10.23 -4.03 -8.23
N LEU A 15 -9.73 -2.92 -8.78
CA LEU A 15 -10.55 -1.84 -9.34
C LEU A 15 -10.62 -1.90 -10.88
N GLY A 16 -9.89 -2.83 -11.50
CA GLY A 16 -9.82 -3.01 -12.95
C GLY A 16 -9.15 -1.86 -13.71
N ARG A 17 -8.48 -0.92 -13.04
CA ARG A 17 -7.94 0.31 -13.67
C ARG A 17 -6.56 0.13 -14.27
N ASP A 18 -5.81 -0.81 -13.73
CA ASP A 18 -4.36 -0.88 -13.96
C ASP A 18 -3.93 -2.12 -14.75
N LEU A 19 -4.87 -2.94 -15.24
CA LEU A 19 -4.58 -4.16 -16.00
C LEU A 19 -3.65 -3.89 -17.19
N GLY A 20 -2.58 -4.66 -17.31
CA GLY A 20 -1.57 -4.53 -18.35
C GLY A 20 -0.56 -3.39 -18.15
N ARG A 21 -0.70 -2.55 -17.12
CA ARG A 21 0.29 -1.49 -16.84
C ARG A 21 1.63 -2.09 -16.42
N ASP A 22 2.70 -1.52 -16.93
CA ASP A 22 4.05 -1.83 -16.47
C ASP A 22 4.30 -1.17 -15.11
N ASN A 23 4.28 -1.99 -14.06
CA ASN A 23 4.61 -1.58 -12.70
C ASN A 23 6.07 -1.91 -12.32
N SER A 24 6.91 -2.39 -13.23
CA SER A 24 8.27 -2.88 -12.93
C SER A 24 9.20 -1.85 -12.27
N ARG A 25 8.89 -0.55 -12.40
CA ARG A 25 9.66 0.57 -11.83
C ARG A 25 9.03 1.20 -10.59
N TRP A 26 7.87 0.75 -10.16
CA TRP A 26 7.25 1.27 -8.94
C TRP A 26 7.94 0.66 -7.73
N ASN A 27 8.32 1.47 -6.74
CA ASN A 27 9.19 1.02 -5.63
C ASN A 27 8.64 -0.19 -4.85
N ASP A 28 7.31 -0.30 -4.68
CA ASP A 28 6.68 -1.47 -4.06
C ASP A 28 6.92 -2.74 -4.89
N VAL A 29 6.79 -2.68 -6.21
CA VAL A 29 7.00 -3.84 -7.10
C VAL A 29 8.50 -4.09 -7.38
N TYR A 30 9.25 -3.05 -7.75
CA TYR A 30 10.66 -3.11 -8.12
C TYR A 30 11.53 -3.75 -7.04
N ARG A 31 11.32 -3.35 -5.77
CA ARG A 31 12.08 -3.86 -4.62
C ARG A 31 11.64 -5.28 -4.26
N THR A 32 10.34 -5.56 -4.23
CA THR A 32 9.84 -6.92 -3.95
C THR A 32 10.32 -7.94 -4.99
N LEU A 33 10.36 -7.57 -6.28
CA LEU A 33 10.93 -8.43 -7.33
C LEU A 33 12.41 -8.79 -7.10
N ARG A 34 13.12 -8.03 -6.27
CA ARG A 34 14.54 -8.23 -5.91
C ARG A 34 14.73 -8.87 -4.54
N GLY A 35 13.65 -9.30 -3.89
CA GLY A 35 13.70 -9.87 -2.55
C GLY A 35 13.88 -8.82 -1.44
N GLU A 36 13.68 -7.54 -1.74
CA GLU A 36 13.71 -6.45 -0.76
C GLU A 36 12.30 -6.10 -0.26
N TYR A 37 12.23 -5.37 0.85
CA TYR A 37 10.98 -4.78 1.32
C TYR A 37 10.46 -3.74 0.31
N GLY A 38 9.30 -4.04 -0.28
CA GLY A 38 8.62 -3.19 -1.25
C GLY A 38 7.57 -2.31 -0.59
N ALA A 39 7.79 -1.00 -0.62
CA ALA A 39 6.81 -0.02 -0.19
C ALA A 39 6.96 1.29 -0.97
N ARG A 40 5.85 2.03 -1.06
CA ARG A 40 5.84 3.42 -1.53
C ARG A 40 4.67 4.19 -0.95
N SER A 41 4.76 5.51 -0.97
CA SER A 41 3.63 6.41 -0.79
C SER A 41 3.45 7.22 -2.06
N SER A 42 2.21 7.43 -2.50
CA SER A 42 1.88 8.28 -3.64
C SER A 42 0.59 9.04 -3.37
N PRO A 43 0.33 10.16 -4.08
CA PRO A 43 -1.00 10.77 -4.07
C PRO A 43 -2.10 9.77 -4.44
N GLU A 44 -3.27 9.87 -3.80
CA GLU A 44 -4.46 9.07 -4.12
C GLU A 44 -4.97 9.41 -5.53
N ILE A 45 -4.95 10.70 -5.86
CA ILE A 45 -5.29 11.24 -7.17
C ILE A 45 -4.04 11.91 -7.75
N PRO A 46 -3.58 11.50 -8.95
CA PRO A 46 -2.44 12.14 -9.60
C PRO A 46 -2.66 13.65 -9.76
N GLY A 47 -1.71 14.46 -9.28
CA GLY A 47 -1.75 15.92 -9.38
C GLY A 47 -2.59 16.64 -8.32
N GLN A 48 -3.15 15.93 -7.33
CA GLN A 48 -3.75 16.56 -6.16
C GLN A 48 -2.84 16.42 -4.93
N GLU A 49 -2.69 17.50 -4.18
CA GLU A 49 -2.04 17.51 -2.89
C GLU A 49 -3.07 17.26 -1.78
N GLY A 50 -2.73 16.46 -0.78
CA GLY A 50 -3.56 16.26 0.43
C GLY A 50 -3.74 14.78 0.81
N ASP A 51 -4.30 13.98 -0.09
CA ASP A 51 -4.57 12.57 0.19
C ASP A 51 -3.48 11.67 -0.40
N THR A 52 -2.84 10.87 0.45
CA THR A 52 -1.82 9.91 0.04
C THR A 52 -2.26 8.47 0.31
N VAL A 53 -1.82 7.56 -0.54
CA VAL A 53 -2.01 6.11 -0.41
C VAL A 53 -0.67 5.46 -0.16
N MET A 54 -0.60 4.69 0.91
CA MET A 54 0.53 3.82 1.19
C MET A 54 0.35 2.48 0.45
N HIS A 55 1.41 2.03 -0.20
CA HIS A 55 1.48 0.74 -0.84
C HIS A 55 2.55 -0.12 -0.17
N VAL A 56 2.21 -1.38 0.09
CA VAL A 56 3.14 -2.39 0.62
C VAL A 56 2.95 -3.68 -0.18
N ALA A 57 4.06 -4.30 -0.54
CA ALA A 57 4.08 -5.45 -1.43
C ALA A 57 4.78 -6.67 -0.83
N ALA A 58 4.33 -7.85 -1.27
CA ALA A 58 4.88 -9.14 -0.90
C ALA A 58 5.11 -10.01 -2.16
N PRO A 59 6.17 -10.83 -2.18
CA PRO A 59 6.46 -11.71 -3.31
C PRO A 59 5.43 -12.85 -3.38
N VAL A 60 5.09 -13.26 -4.60
CA VAL A 60 4.26 -14.45 -4.86
C VAL A 60 5.16 -15.52 -5.44
N TYR A 61 5.22 -16.67 -4.78
CA TYR A 61 6.04 -17.81 -5.19
C TYR A 61 5.18 -18.93 -5.78
N ASP A 62 5.77 -19.71 -6.69
CA ASP A 62 5.15 -20.90 -7.24
C ASP A 62 4.86 -21.92 -6.13
N PRO A 63 3.60 -22.38 -5.96
CA PRO A 63 3.27 -23.35 -4.93
C PRO A 63 3.92 -24.73 -5.14
N ALA A 64 4.39 -25.07 -6.36
CA ALA A 64 5.03 -26.34 -6.65
C ALA A 64 6.42 -26.46 -6.02
N ASP A 65 7.18 -25.36 -5.94
CA ASP A 65 8.55 -25.36 -5.41
C ASP A 65 8.78 -24.41 -4.22
N GLY A 66 7.87 -23.45 -4.00
CA GLY A 66 7.93 -22.46 -2.92
C GLY A 66 9.09 -21.46 -3.03
N ARG A 67 9.76 -21.37 -4.18
CA ARG A 67 11.00 -20.58 -4.37
C ARG A 67 11.00 -19.77 -5.66
N THR A 68 10.37 -20.24 -6.72
CA THR A 68 10.30 -19.53 -7.98
C THR A 68 9.38 -18.33 -7.83
N LEU A 69 9.92 -17.13 -7.92
CA LEU A 69 9.15 -15.89 -7.88
C LEU A 69 8.32 -15.78 -9.17
N ILE A 70 7.00 -15.78 -9.04
CA ILE A 70 6.06 -15.71 -10.17
C ILE A 70 5.35 -14.36 -10.26
N GLY A 71 5.48 -13.50 -9.26
CA GLY A 71 4.86 -12.19 -9.26
C GLY A 71 4.96 -11.43 -7.96
N VAL A 72 4.20 -10.34 -7.87
CA VAL A 72 4.11 -9.47 -6.69
C VAL A 72 2.65 -9.17 -6.38
N LEU A 73 2.27 -9.28 -5.10
CA LEU A 73 1.01 -8.78 -4.56
C LEU A 73 1.28 -7.43 -3.89
N SER A 74 0.62 -6.37 -4.34
CA SER A 74 0.65 -5.03 -3.74
C SER A 74 -0.71 -4.66 -3.15
N LEU A 75 -0.70 -4.24 -1.88
CA LEU A 75 -1.84 -3.70 -1.18
C LEU A 75 -1.73 -2.19 -1.11
N ALA A 76 -2.87 -1.50 -1.24
CA ALA A 76 -2.96 -0.04 -1.20
C ALA A 76 -3.90 0.34 -0.05
N GLN A 77 -3.45 1.21 0.84
CA GLN A 77 -4.19 1.71 1.98
C GLN A 77 -4.20 3.26 1.95
N PRO A 78 -5.36 3.92 1.81
CA PRO A 78 -5.45 5.37 1.94
C PRO A 78 -5.05 5.80 3.35
N ASN A 79 -4.19 6.81 3.48
CA ASN A 79 -3.74 7.27 4.80
C ASN A 79 -4.88 7.87 5.63
N ARG A 80 -5.88 8.48 4.98
CA ARG A 80 -7.13 8.97 5.60
C ARG A 80 -7.93 7.91 6.35
N SER A 81 -7.69 6.62 6.09
CA SER A 81 -8.31 5.54 6.86
C SER A 81 -7.89 5.53 8.34
N ILE A 82 -6.78 6.21 8.68
CA ILE A 82 -6.26 6.32 10.06
C ILE A 82 -6.86 7.53 10.81
N ASP A 83 -7.37 8.55 10.10
CA ASP A 83 -7.90 9.79 10.69
C ASP A 83 -8.91 9.59 11.83
N PRO A 84 -9.86 8.62 11.77
CA PRO A 84 -10.81 8.40 12.86
C PRO A 84 -10.12 8.03 14.19
N PHE A 85 -9.02 7.28 14.13
CA PHE A 85 -8.25 6.90 15.32
C PHE A 85 -7.49 8.09 15.90
N ILE A 86 -7.01 8.99 15.04
CA ILE A 86 -6.36 10.24 15.46
C ILE A 86 -7.39 11.13 16.17
N ALA A 87 -8.57 11.33 15.58
CA ALA A 87 -9.63 12.15 16.15
C ALA A 87 -10.13 11.62 17.50
N ALA A 88 -10.33 10.30 17.62
CA ALA A 88 -10.71 9.67 18.88
C ALA A 88 -9.64 9.87 19.97
N SER A 89 -8.36 9.76 19.60
CA SER A 89 -7.24 9.96 20.51
C SER A 89 -7.15 11.43 20.96
N GLN A 90 -7.32 12.39 20.05
CA GLN A 90 -7.38 13.81 20.37
C GLN A 90 -8.52 14.12 21.35
N ARG A 91 -9.71 13.56 21.11
CA ARG A 91 -10.88 13.70 21.99
C ARG A 91 -10.56 13.19 23.41
N ALA A 92 -9.99 11.99 23.51
CA ALA A 92 -9.62 11.40 24.80
C ALA A 92 -8.56 12.22 25.54
N ILE A 93 -7.58 12.79 24.83
CA ILE A 93 -6.56 13.68 25.42
C ILE A 93 -7.22 14.95 25.97
N ILE A 94 -8.12 15.59 25.22
CA ILE A 94 -8.83 16.80 25.67
C ILE A 94 -9.69 16.52 26.90
N GLU A 95 -10.48 15.44 26.88
CA GLU A 95 -11.36 15.07 27.99
C GLU A 95 -10.58 14.75 29.27
N ARG A 96 -9.47 14.02 29.16
CA ARG A 96 -8.60 13.70 30.30
C ARG A 96 -7.79 14.90 30.76
N GLY A 97 -7.36 15.76 29.84
CA GLY A 97 -6.66 17.01 30.16
C GLY A 97 -7.55 18.00 30.90
N ALA A 98 -8.82 18.12 30.50
CA ALA A 98 -9.81 18.95 31.20
C ALA A 98 -10.04 18.51 32.65
N TRP A 99 -9.97 17.20 32.93
CA TRP A 99 -10.05 16.63 34.27
C TRP A 99 -8.88 17.00 35.20
N LEU A 100 -7.72 17.38 34.66
CA LEU A 100 -6.53 17.70 35.45
C LEU A 100 -6.44 19.18 35.86
N ILE A 101 -7.22 20.04 35.21
CA ILE A 101 -7.21 21.50 35.42
C ILE A 101 -8.48 22.02 36.10
N GLY A 102 -9.46 21.16 36.38
CA GLY A 102 -10.67 21.46 37.14
C GLY A 102 -10.65 20.75 38.49
#